data_AF-A0A3N0DVC6-F1
#
_entry.id   AF-A0A3N0DVC6-F1
#
_cell.length_a   1.000
_cell.length_b   1.000
_cell.length_c   1.000
_cell.angle_alpha   90.00
_cell.angle_beta   90.00
_cell.angle_gamma   90.00
#
_symmetry.space_group_name_H-M   'P 1'
#
loop_
_entity.id
_entity.type
_entity.pdbx_description
1 polymer ?
#
loop_
_entity_poly.entity_id
_entity_poly.type
_entity_poly.pdbx_seq_one_letter_code
_entity_poly.pdbx_strand_id
1 'polypeptide(L)'
;MTDTDQSAAAPNRGRTALGAVSTRLVVAVLTGVLAIAFLTVAGLRIVHPESLNHGRAEATRAADREDAVTAAARKATLAFLDVDYRDMDPRVKKVLDLSTGTFKKQYSDTSVNLTAAARQGQAVSSGSIKYIGITDQDADAAVVFVAADSTVTNLAMQKAKAKHQKVDDKRYYRFQLNFTKVGGRWLLNDLQFVS
;
A
#
# COMPACT_ATOMS: atom_id res chain seq x y z
N MET A 1 -59.26 14.90 31.29
CA MET A 1 -59.45 13.79 30.35
C MET A 1 -58.50 14.02 29.19
N THR A 2 -57.29 13.43 29.28
CA THR A 2 -56.76 12.33 28.44
C THR A 2 -56.14 12.87 27.15
N ASP A 3 -54.83 13.10 27.04
CA ASP A 3 -53.68 12.16 27.04
C ASP A 3 -53.57 11.36 25.71
N THR A 4 -52.37 11.42 25.10
CA THR A 4 -51.67 10.47 24.18
C THR A 4 -52.46 9.79 23.03
N ASP A 5 -51.95 9.44 21.84
CA ASP A 5 -50.60 9.09 21.36
C ASP A 5 -50.57 8.94 19.81
N GLN A 6 -49.35 9.01 19.25
CA GLN A 6 -48.77 8.26 18.11
C GLN A 6 -49.55 7.74 16.87
N SER A 7 -49.00 8.13 15.71
CA SER A 7 -48.37 7.28 14.66
C SER A 7 -49.16 6.18 13.93
N ALA A 8 -49.27 6.28 12.59
CA ALA A 8 -48.89 5.21 11.64
C ALA A 8 -48.97 5.61 10.14
N ALA A 9 -47.87 5.31 9.43
CA ALA A 9 -47.75 4.81 8.04
C ALA A 9 -48.05 5.70 6.80
N ALA A 10 -47.04 5.82 5.94
CA ALA A 10 -47.03 6.41 4.59
C ALA A 10 -47.64 5.48 3.52
N PRO A 11 -47.87 5.98 2.28
CA PRO A 11 -46.99 5.50 1.22
C PRO A 11 -46.51 6.55 0.19
N ASN A 12 -45.36 6.19 -0.35
CA ASN A 12 -44.49 6.77 -1.37
C ASN A 12 -45.17 7.04 -2.73
N ARG A 13 -44.77 8.13 -3.43
CA ARG A 13 -44.65 8.19 -4.90
C ARG A 13 -43.87 9.41 -5.40
N GLY A 14 -42.58 9.18 -5.65
CA GLY A 14 -41.99 9.46 -6.97
C GLY A 14 -41.54 10.89 -7.28
N ARG A 15 -40.26 11.19 -6.99
CA ARG A 15 -39.44 12.04 -7.86
C ARG A 15 -38.06 11.41 -8.01
N THR A 16 -37.87 10.75 -9.15
CA THR A 16 -36.58 10.34 -9.71
C THR A 16 -35.63 11.53 -9.76
N ALA A 17 -34.57 11.46 -8.97
CA ALA A 17 -33.34 12.22 -9.20
C ALA A 17 -32.23 11.19 -9.41
N LEU A 18 -31.88 10.92 -10.67
CA LEU A 18 -30.57 10.39 -11.02
C LEU A 18 -29.56 11.49 -10.66
N GLY A 19 -29.14 11.48 -9.38
CA GLY A 19 -28.16 12.39 -8.84
C GLY A 19 -26.78 11.98 -9.28
N ALA A 20 -26.12 12.86 -10.03
CA ALA A 20 -24.74 12.79 -10.46
C ALA A 20 -23.82 12.22 -9.37
N VAL A 21 -23.10 11.13 -9.69
CA VAL A 21 -22.04 10.61 -8.85
C VAL A 21 -21.00 11.71 -8.69
N SER A 22 -20.97 12.30 -7.49
CA SER A 22 -20.15 13.46 -7.18
C SER A 22 -18.67 13.19 -7.44
N THR A 23 -18.01 14.15 -8.09
CA THR A 23 -16.58 14.17 -8.47
C THR A 23 -15.61 13.94 -7.31
N ARG A 24 -16.12 13.92 -6.07
CA ARG A 24 -15.38 13.65 -4.83
C ARG A 24 -15.00 12.18 -4.68
N LEU A 25 -15.69 11.24 -5.34
CA LEU A 25 -15.35 9.82 -5.25
C LEU A 25 -14.04 9.47 -5.98
N VAL A 26 -13.73 10.12 -7.09
CA VAL A 26 -12.54 9.76 -7.91
C VAL A 26 -11.22 10.17 -7.23
N VAL A 27 -11.23 11.23 -6.41
CA VAL A 27 -10.05 11.66 -5.63
C VAL A 27 -9.82 10.73 -4.44
N ALA A 28 -10.88 10.21 -3.83
CA ALA A 28 -10.79 9.20 -2.79
C ALA A 28 -10.30 7.84 -3.33
N VAL A 29 -10.47 7.57 -4.62
CA VAL A 29 -10.06 6.29 -5.20
C VAL A 29 -8.54 6.19 -5.32
N LEU A 30 -7.73 7.22 -5.58
CA LEU A 30 -6.26 7.02 -5.64
C LEU A 30 -5.54 7.14 -4.30
N THR A 31 -6.09 7.90 -3.36
CA THR A 31 -5.63 7.90 -1.96
C THR A 31 -6.18 6.69 -1.20
N GLY A 32 -7.32 6.13 -1.65
CA GLY A 32 -8.02 4.98 -1.05
C GLY A 32 -7.69 3.63 -1.67
N VAL A 33 -7.32 3.54 -2.95
CA VAL A 33 -6.87 2.29 -3.62
C VAL A 33 -5.52 1.82 -3.07
N LEU A 34 -4.75 2.72 -2.44
CA LEU A 34 -3.58 2.36 -1.64
C LEU A 34 -3.90 2.18 -0.14
N ALA A 35 -5.09 2.58 0.33
CA ALA A 35 -5.47 2.52 1.76
C ALA A 35 -6.47 1.39 2.09
N ILE A 36 -7.06 0.72 1.09
CA ILE A 36 -7.89 -0.47 1.34
C ILE A 36 -6.97 -1.69 1.38
N ALA A 37 -6.39 -1.89 2.56
CA ALA A 37 -6.47 -3.12 3.34
C ALA A 37 -5.27 -3.17 4.31
N PHE A 38 -5.50 -2.77 5.58
CA PHE A 38 -5.36 -3.63 6.77
C PHE A 38 -5.25 -2.77 8.03
N LEU A 39 -6.40 -2.57 8.69
CA LEU A 39 -6.44 -2.32 10.12
C LEU A 39 -6.24 -3.66 10.82
N THR A 40 -5.00 -3.96 11.20
CA THR A 40 -4.71 -4.88 12.31
C THR A 40 -3.56 -4.31 13.11
N VAL A 41 -3.90 -3.58 14.16
CA VAL A 41 -3.02 -3.41 15.30
C VAL A 41 -2.82 -4.80 15.90
N ALA A 42 -1.63 -5.37 15.76
CA ALA A 42 -1.14 -6.42 16.63
C ALA A 42 0.38 -6.33 16.65
N GLY A 43 0.89 -5.63 17.67
CA GLY A 43 2.30 -5.73 18.03
C GLY A 43 2.58 -7.16 18.45
N LEU A 44 3.27 -7.92 17.61
CA LEU A 44 4.05 -9.07 18.06
C LEU A 44 5.52 -8.77 17.78
N ARG A 45 6.16 -8.16 18.78
CA ARG A 45 7.61 -8.15 18.91
C ARG A 45 8.02 -9.55 19.37
N ILE A 46 8.38 -10.43 18.42
CA ILE A 46 9.12 -11.64 18.76
C ILE A 46 10.57 -11.19 18.98
N VAL A 47 10.92 -10.87 20.22
CA VAL A 47 12.30 -10.59 20.61
C VAL A 47 12.95 -11.94 20.93
N HIS A 48 13.85 -12.41 20.07
CA HIS A 48 14.73 -13.53 20.40
C HIS A 48 16.04 -12.97 20.97
N PRO A 49 16.40 -13.28 22.23
CA PRO A 49 17.70 -12.90 22.76
C PRO A 49 18.76 -13.96 22.39
N GLU A 50 20.01 -13.48 22.39
CA GLU A 50 21.28 -14.21 22.53
C GLU A 50 22.00 -14.71 21.26
N SER A 51 23.18 -14.14 21.00
CA SER A 51 24.43 -14.66 21.56
C SER A 51 25.63 -13.80 21.12
N LEU A 52 26.50 -13.47 22.07
CA LEU A 52 27.77 -12.80 21.85
C LEU A 52 28.84 -13.86 21.52
N ASN A 53 29.46 -13.77 20.33
CA ASN A 53 30.85 -14.14 19.97
C ASN A 53 31.01 -15.00 18.68
N HIS A 54 31.14 -14.39 17.49
CA HIS A 54 32.16 -14.72 16.46
C HIS A 54 32.51 -13.48 15.58
N GLY A 55 33.29 -12.55 16.12
CA GLY A 55 33.37 -11.12 15.72
C GLY A 55 33.90 -10.69 14.33
N ARG A 56 34.08 -11.55 13.33
CA ARG A 56 34.40 -11.08 11.96
C ARG A 56 33.66 -11.83 10.85
N ALA A 57 33.60 -13.15 10.91
CA ALA A 57 32.85 -13.94 9.94
C ALA A 57 31.33 -13.80 10.12
N GLU A 58 30.83 -13.64 11.35
CA GLU A 58 29.42 -13.28 11.58
C GLU A 58 29.13 -11.84 11.21
N ALA A 59 30.06 -10.91 11.46
CA ALA A 59 29.91 -9.51 11.09
C ALA A 59 29.77 -9.34 9.57
N THR A 60 30.60 -10.02 8.77
CA THR A 60 30.47 -10.00 7.30
C THR A 60 29.15 -10.61 6.83
N ARG A 61 28.73 -11.77 7.39
CA ARG A 61 27.44 -12.38 7.03
C ARG A 61 26.23 -11.53 7.42
N ALA A 62 26.34 -10.78 8.51
CA ALA A 62 25.31 -9.84 8.94
C ALA A 62 25.21 -8.64 7.98
N ALA A 63 26.36 -8.07 7.58
CA ALA A 63 26.42 -6.99 6.60
C ALA A 63 25.87 -7.41 5.23
N ASP A 64 26.29 -8.58 4.71
CA ASP A 64 25.78 -9.12 3.44
C ASP A 64 24.25 -9.33 3.49
N ARG A 65 23.72 -9.69 4.66
CA ARG A 65 22.28 -9.87 4.87
C ARG A 65 21.54 -8.54 4.88
N GLU A 66 22.07 -7.54 5.58
CA GLU A 66 21.51 -6.19 5.61
C GLU A 66 21.45 -5.56 4.21
N ASP A 67 22.50 -5.73 3.40
CA ASP A 67 22.50 -5.30 2.00
C ASP A 67 21.42 -6.01 1.17
N ALA A 68 21.29 -7.33 1.37
CA ALA A 68 20.28 -8.14 0.68
C ALA A 68 18.85 -7.74 1.05
N VAL A 69 18.58 -7.49 2.34
CA VAL A 69 17.28 -7.01 2.85
C VAL A 69 16.99 -5.61 2.34
N THR A 70 17.96 -4.70 2.40
CA THR A 70 17.83 -3.32 1.88
C THR A 70 17.50 -3.32 0.38
N ALA A 71 18.18 -4.17 -0.39
CA ALA A 71 17.90 -4.33 -1.82
C ALA A 71 16.49 -4.89 -2.07
N ALA A 72 16.03 -5.85 -1.26
CA ALA A 72 14.68 -6.40 -1.35
C ALA A 72 13.61 -5.36 -0.99
N ALA A 73 13.79 -4.62 0.09
CA ALA A 73 12.93 -3.52 0.51
C ALA A 73 12.79 -2.45 -0.57
N ARG A 74 13.91 -2.06 -1.19
CA ARG A 74 13.93 -1.12 -2.31
C ARG A 74 13.12 -1.65 -3.49
N LYS A 75 13.36 -2.90 -3.92
CA LYS A 75 12.66 -3.51 -5.06
C LYS A 75 11.16 -3.62 -4.82
N ALA A 76 10.76 -4.12 -3.65
CA ALA A 76 9.35 -4.30 -3.29
C ALA A 76 8.61 -2.96 -3.22
N THR A 77 9.19 -1.96 -2.55
CA THR A 77 8.58 -0.63 -2.43
C THR A 77 8.42 0.06 -3.78
N LEU A 78 9.46 0.04 -4.62
CA LEU A 78 9.39 0.65 -5.94
C LEU A 78 8.40 -0.08 -6.85
N ALA A 79 8.33 -1.42 -6.79
CA ALA A 79 7.31 -2.17 -7.54
C ALA A 79 5.90 -1.84 -7.07
N PHE A 80 5.69 -1.68 -5.76
CA PHE A 80 4.39 -1.36 -5.19
C PHE A 80 3.91 0.07 -5.55
N LEU A 81 4.81 1.04 -5.64
CA LEU A 81 4.49 2.43 -5.99
C LEU A 81 4.41 2.72 -7.50
N ASP A 82 4.69 1.72 -8.32
CA ASP A 82 4.79 1.85 -9.77
C ASP A 82 3.47 1.42 -10.45
N VAL A 83 2.64 2.40 -10.79
CA VAL A 83 1.32 2.20 -11.39
C VAL A 83 1.30 2.84 -12.76
N ASP A 84 0.82 2.11 -13.76
CA ASP A 84 0.51 2.67 -15.07
C ASP A 84 -0.72 1.94 -15.61
N TYR A 85 -1.82 2.68 -15.72
CA TYR A 85 -3.10 2.14 -16.19
C TYR A 85 -3.02 1.46 -17.57
N ARG A 86 -2.02 1.80 -18.37
CA ARG A 86 -1.78 1.24 -19.72
C ARG A 86 -1.16 -0.15 -19.66
N ASP A 87 -0.46 -0.48 -18.57
CA ASP A 87 0.38 -1.67 -18.45
C ASP A 87 0.40 -2.24 -17.02
N MET A 88 -0.79 -2.57 -16.49
CA MET A 88 -0.96 -3.00 -15.10
C MET A 88 -0.55 -4.46 -14.84
N ASP A 89 -0.81 -5.37 -15.77
CA ASP A 89 -0.62 -6.81 -15.58
C ASP A 89 0.84 -7.18 -15.20
N PRO A 90 1.89 -6.69 -15.91
CA PRO A 90 3.26 -6.96 -15.49
C PRO A 90 3.64 -6.29 -14.16
N ARG A 91 3.02 -5.16 -13.80
CA ARG A 91 3.27 -4.48 -12.51
C ARG A 91 2.69 -5.27 -11.35
N VAL A 92 1.45 -5.73 -11.50
CA VAL A 92 0.80 -6.64 -10.54
C VAL A 92 1.64 -7.90 -10.36
N LYS A 93 2.07 -8.52 -11.46
CA LYS A 93 2.94 -9.70 -11.42
C LYS A 93 4.24 -9.42 -10.66
N LYS A 94 4.89 -8.28 -10.91
CA LYS A 94 6.14 -7.90 -10.24
C LYS A 94 5.97 -7.79 -8.72
N VAL A 95 4.85 -7.22 -8.25
CA VAL A 95 4.54 -7.15 -6.82
C VAL A 95 4.29 -8.55 -6.23
N LEU A 96 3.56 -9.41 -6.94
CA LEU A 96 3.30 -10.80 -6.52
C LEU A 96 4.55 -11.69 -6.51
N ASP A 97 5.52 -11.42 -7.39
CA ASP A 97 6.80 -12.13 -7.48
C ASP A 97 7.79 -11.71 -6.38
N LEU A 98 7.58 -10.55 -5.76
CA LEU A 98 8.36 -10.01 -4.64
C LEU A 98 7.69 -10.23 -3.28
N SER A 99 6.58 -10.96 -3.24
CA SER A 99 5.79 -11.16 -2.02
C SER A 99 5.60 -12.62 -1.63
N THR A 100 5.22 -12.81 -0.38
CA THR A 100 4.81 -14.07 0.23
C THR A 100 3.71 -13.82 1.27
N GLY A 101 3.20 -14.88 1.89
CA GLY A 101 2.31 -14.84 3.04
C GLY A 101 1.10 -13.90 2.89
N THR A 102 0.86 -13.13 3.94
CA THR A 102 -0.33 -12.28 4.12
C THR A 102 -0.47 -11.25 3.01
N PHE A 103 0.59 -10.48 2.75
CA PHE A 103 0.57 -9.44 1.73
C PHE A 103 0.31 -10.01 0.33
N LYS A 104 0.96 -11.12 -0.04
CA LYS A 104 0.73 -11.75 -1.36
C LYS A 104 -0.72 -12.14 -1.56
N LYS A 105 -1.33 -12.76 -0.54
CA LYS A 105 -2.74 -13.17 -0.58
C LYS A 105 -3.64 -11.96 -0.81
N GLN A 106 -3.51 -10.93 0.03
CA GLN A 106 -4.35 -9.74 -0.01
C GLN A 106 -4.19 -8.96 -1.33
N TYR A 107 -2.95 -8.80 -1.79
CA TYR A 107 -2.66 -8.13 -3.06
C TYR A 107 -3.23 -8.91 -4.23
N SER A 108 -3.10 -10.24 -4.25
CA SER A 108 -3.72 -11.09 -5.27
C SER A 108 -5.23 -10.93 -5.31
N ASP A 109 -5.88 -11.03 -4.15
CA ASP A 109 -7.34 -10.93 -4.00
C ASP A 109 -7.90 -9.58 -4.48
N THR A 110 -7.11 -8.51 -4.38
CA THR A 110 -7.53 -7.14 -4.72
C THR A 110 -7.02 -6.64 -6.07
N SER A 111 -5.99 -7.27 -6.65
CA SER A 111 -5.27 -6.81 -7.84
C SER A 111 -6.15 -6.50 -9.07
N VAL A 112 -7.21 -7.29 -9.28
CA VAL A 112 -8.19 -7.07 -10.36
C VAL A 112 -8.92 -5.74 -10.17
N ASN A 113 -9.37 -5.46 -8.94
CA ASN A 113 -10.06 -4.21 -8.62
C ASN A 113 -9.10 -3.01 -8.67
N LEU A 114 -7.85 -3.18 -8.20
CA LEU A 114 -6.81 -2.16 -8.33
C LEU A 114 -6.57 -1.81 -9.82
N THR A 115 -6.48 -2.82 -10.68
CA THR A 115 -6.29 -2.65 -12.13
C THR A 115 -7.46 -1.93 -12.78
N ALA A 116 -8.69 -2.31 -12.45
CA ALA A 116 -9.89 -1.65 -12.94
C ALA A 116 -9.94 -0.16 -12.52
N ALA A 117 -9.64 0.13 -11.24
CA ALA A 117 -9.60 1.48 -10.71
C ALA A 117 -8.49 2.33 -11.38
N ALA A 118 -7.31 1.76 -11.59
CA ALA A 118 -6.22 2.43 -12.30
C ALA A 118 -6.62 2.79 -13.73
N ARG A 119 -7.25 1.87 -14.47
CA ARG A 119 -7.78 2.10 -15.83
C ARG A 119 -8.86 3.16 -15.86
N GLN A 120 -9.85 3.07 -14.97
CA GLN A 120 -10.93 4.05 -14.90
C GLN A 120 -10.42 5.46 -14.56
N GLY A 121 -9.46 5.55 -13.65
CA GLY A 121 -8.84 6.81 -13.24
C GLY A 121 -7.76 7.31 -14.18
N GLN A 122 -7.35 6.54 -15.19
CA GLN A 122 -6.12 6.76 -15.96
C GLN A 122 -4.93 7.09 -15.06
N ALA A 123 -4.75 6.27 -14.03
CA ALA A 123 -3.76 6.48 -12.99
C ALA A 123 -2.35 6.14 -13.49
N VAL A 124 -1.41 7.05 -13.24
CA VAL A 124 0.03 6.82 -13.39
C VAL A 124 0.69 7.27 -12.10
N SER A 125 1.54 6.43 -11.51
CA SER A 125 2.38 6.81 -10.38
C SER A 125 3.78 6.23 -10.48
N SER A 126 4.75 6.97 -9.95
CA SER A 126 6.12 6.51 -9.80
C SER A 126 6.66 6.91 -8.43
N GLY A 127 7.17 5.91 -7.71
CA GLY A 127 7.81 6.08 -6.41
C GLY A 127 9.30 6.42 -6.48
N SER A 128 9.81 7.01 -5.42
CA SER A 128 11.24 7.19 -5.13
C SER A 128 11.47 7.00 -3.63
N ILE A 129 12.59 6.39 -3.26
CA ILE A 129 12.89 6.12 -1.85
C ILE A 129 13.80 7.22 -1.30
N LYS A 130 13.47 7.70 -0.11
CA LYS A 130 14.28 8.67 0.65
C LYS A 130 15.16 7.97 1.66
N TYR A 131 14.58 7.06 2.43
CA TYR A 131 15.28 6.36 3.51
C TYR A 131 14.80 4.90 3.61
N ILE A 132 15.73 4.02 3.97
CA ILE A 132 15.48 2.64 4.35
C ILE A 132 16.21 2.43 5.68
N GLY A 133 15.53 1.89 6.68
CA GLY A 133 16.14 1.52 7.96
C GLY A 133 15.68 0.13 8.36
N ILE A 134 16.62 -0.75 8.70
CA ILE A 134 16.33 -2.08 9.25
C ILE A 134 16.28 -1.94 10.77
N THR A 135 15.18 -2.36 11.38
CA THR A 135 15.02 -2.30 12.84
C THR A 135 15.22 -3.65 13.52
N ASP A 136 14.99 -4.73 12.78
CA ASP A 136 15.18 -6.09 13.26
C ASP A 136 15.51 -7.01 12.10
N GLN A 137 16.39 -7.99 12.32
CA GLN A 137 16.81 -8.94 11.29
C GLN A 137 17.47 -10.18 11.91
N ASP A 138 17.00 -11.35 11.51
CA ASP A 138 17.64 -12.64 11.78
C ASP A 138 17.98 -13.38 10.48
N ALA A 139 18.18 -14.70 10.53
CA ALA A 139 18.53 -15.49 9.34
C ALA A 139 17.43 -15.50 8.26
N ASP A 140 16.17 -15.43 8.67
CA ASP A 140 15.00 -15.75 7.86
C ASP A 140 13.88 -14.68 7.93
N ALA A 141 13.97 -13.71 8.84
CA ALA A 141 13.04 -12.60 8.98
C ALA A 141 13.75 -11.24 9.07
N ALA A 142 13.07 -10.19 8.61
CA ALA A 142 13.52 -8.81 8.80
C ALA A 142 12.34 -7.82 8.88
N VAL A 143 12.51 -6.76 9.68
CA VAL A 143 11.58 -5.63 9.79
C VAL A 143 12.28 -4.38 9.28
N VAL A 144 11.69 -3.75 8.26
CA VAL A 144 12.27 -2.63 7.53
C VAL A 144 11.29 -1.47 7.48
N PHE A 145 11.76 -0.27 7.79
CA PHE A 145 11.03 0.97 7.58
C PHE A 145 11.51 1.68 6.33
N VAL A 146 10.58 2.16 5.51
CA VAL A 146 10.88 2.88 4.26
C VAL A 146 10.13 4.20 4.24
N ALA A 147 10.85 5.30 4.04
CA ALA A 147 10.27 6.59 3.68
C ALA A 147 10.39 6.78 2.16
N ALA A 148 9.28 7.05 1.49
CA ALA A 148 9.21 7.17 0.05
C ALA A 148 8.32 8.33 -0.39
N ASP A 149 8.66 8.93 -1.53
CA ASP A 149 7.82 9.89 -2.21
C ASP A 149 7.24 9.22 -3.46
N SER A 150 6.07 9.68 -3.91
CA SER A 150 5.51 9.30 -5.21
C SER A 150 4.94 10.51 -5.92
N THR A 151 5.00 10.49 -7.25
CA THR A 151 4.30 11.45 -8.09
C THR A 151 3.15 10.74 -8.78
N VAL A 152 1.94 11.30 -8.67
CA VAL A 152 0.69 10.69 -9.17
C VAL A 152 0.03 11.60 -10.19
N THR A 153 -0.43 11.03 -11.30
CA THR A 153 -1.30 11.70 -12.27
C THR A 153 -2.53 10.83 -12.52
N ASN A 154 -3.69 11.46 -12.69
CA ASN A 154 -4.94 10.79 -13.01
C ASN A 154 -5.88 11.72 -13.79
N LEU A 155 -6.98 11.18 -14.29
CA LEU A 155 -7.97 11.91 -15.09
C LEU A 155 -8.56 13.12 -14.35
N ALA A 156 -8.79 13.03 -13.04
CA ALA A 156 -9.33 14.14 -12.25
C ALA A 156 -8.31 15.29 -12.14
N MET A 157 -7.04 14.96 -11.92
CA MET A 157 -5.93 15.92 -11.90
C MET A 157 -5.76 16.59 -13.27
N GLN A 158 -5.85 15.83 -14.36
CA GLN A 158 -5.80 16.38 -15.71
C GLN A 158 -6.95 17.38 -15.96
N LYS A 159 -8.18 17.03 -15.56
CA LYS A 159 -9.34 17.92 -15.65
C LYS A 159 -9.21 19.18 -14.80
N ALA A 160 -8.61 19.07 -13.61
CA ALA A 160 -8.35 20.22 -12.75
C ALA A 160 -7.29 21.15 -13.37
N LYS A 161 -6.18 20.59 -13.90
CA LYS A 161 -5.15 21.35 -14.62
C LYS A 161 -5.73 22.07 -15.85
N ALA A 162 -6.61 21.41 -16.61
CA ALA A 162 -7.30 22.02 -17.76
C ALA A 162 -8.22 23.21 -17.36
N LYS A 163 -8.62 23.28 -16.08
CA LYS A 163 -9.38 24.41 -15.50
C LYS A 163 -8.48 25.40 -14.75
N HIS A 164 -7.17 25.36 -14.96
CA HIS A 164 -6.17 26.18 -14.28
C HIS A 164 -6.21 26.07 -12.75
N GLN A 165 -6.66 24.93 -12.22
CA GLN A 165 -6.70 24.68 -10.78
C GLN A 165 -5.35 24.18 -10.29
N LYS A 166 -4.96 24.59 -9.07
CA LYS A 166 -3.78 24.04 -8.41
C LYS A 166 -4.00 22.54 -8.14
N VAL A 167 -3.04 21.73 -8.53
CA VAL A 167 -3.04 20.27 -8.31
C VAL A 167 -1.76 19.89 -7.60
N ASP A 168 -1.89 19.14 -6.51
CA ASP A 168 -0.77 18.50 -5.83
C ASP A 168 -0.65 17.04 -6.28
N ASP A 169 0.41 16.75 -7.04
CA ASP A 169 0.73 15.42 -7.54
C ASP A 169 1.69 14.64 -6.64
N LYS A 170 2.19 15.23 -5.54
CA LYS A 170 3.13 14.56 -4.64
C LYS A 170 2.41 13.78 -3.54
N ARG A 171 2.94 12.61 -3.22
CA ARG A 171 2.49 11.76 -2.10
C ARG A 171 3.71 11.34 -1.30
N TYR A 172 3.59 11.39 0.03
CA TYR A 172 4.64 11.00 0.96
C TYR A 172 4.17 9.78 1.73
N TYR A 173 4.98 8.74 1.74
CA TYR A 173 4.68 7.46 2.34
C TYR A 173 5.74 7.10 3.37
N ARG A 174 5.28 6.43 4.42
CA ARG A 174 6.12 5.69 5.35
C ARG A 174 5.56 4.29 5.47
N PHE A 175 6.40 3.31 5.24
CA PHE A 175 6.03 1.90 5.29
C PHE A 175 6.80 1.20 6.38
N GLN A 176 6.13 0.28 7.08
CA GLN A 176 6.78 -0.86 7.73
C GLN A 176 6.61 -2.07 6.82
N LEU A 177 7.70 -2.74 6.51
CA LEU A 177 7.77 -3.92 5.66
C LEU A 177 8.31 -5.08 6.49
N ASN A 178 7.57 -6.18 6.56
CA ASN A 178 8.06 -7.41 7.15
C ASN A 178 8.46 -8.36 6.03
N PHE A 179 9.71 -8.82 6.05
CA PHE A 179 10.27 -9.76 5.08
C PHE A 179 10.42 -11.14 5.69
N THR A 180 10.23 -12.16 4.84
CA THR A 180 10.55 -13.55 5.15
C THR A 180 11.42 -14.12 4.03
N LYS A 181 12.45 -14.86 4.39
CA LYS A 181 13.35 -15.53 3.45
C LYS A 181 12.73 -16.84 3.00
N VAL A 182 12.42 -16.95 1.71
CA VAL A 182 11.83 -18.14 1.09
C VAL A 182 12.70 -18.56 -0.09
N GLY A 183 13.21 -19.78 -0.08
CA GLY A 183 14.08 -20.29 -1.16
C GLY A 183 15.31 -19.40 -1.42
N GLY A 184 15.91 -18.87 -0.35
CA GLY A 184 17.07 -17.98 -0.44
C GLY A 184 16.76 -16.52 -0.82
N ARG A 185 15.50 -16.18 -1.08
CA ARG A 185 15.07 -14.82 -1.46
C ARG A 185 14.31 -14.15 -0.32
N TRP A 186 14.64 -12.90 -0.04
CA TRP A 186 13.83 -12.04 0.82
C TRP A 186 12.55 -11.61 0.09
N LEU A 187 11.40 -12.06 0.58
CA LEU A 187 10.07 -11.74 0.03
C LEU A 187 9.24 -10.97 1.05
N LEU A 188 8.46 -10.01 0.55
CA LEU A 188 7.58 -9.17 1.36
C LEU A 188 6.42 -10.01 1.89
N ASN A 189 6.39 -10.25 3.20
CA ASN A 189 5.34 -10.99 3.89
C ASN A 189 4.20 -10.08 4.35
N ASP A 190 4.53 -8.86 4.76
CA ASP A 190 3.55 -7.85 5.20
C ASP A 190 4.01 -6.43 4.86
N LEU A 191 3.06 -5.54 4.55
CA LEU A 191 3.30 -4.12 4.29
C LEU A 191 2.24 -3.29 5.00
N GLN A 192 2.70 -2.34 5.80
CA GLN A 192 1.85 -1.47 6.59
C GLN A 192 2.23 -0.01 6.38
N PHE A 193 1.25 0.87 6.38
CA PHE A 193 1.47 2.31 6.41
C PHE A 193 1.70 2.75 7.85
N VAL A 194 2.68 3.62 8.07
CA VAL A 194 2.92 4.23 9.38
C VAL A 194 2.67 5.74 9.30
N SER A 195 1.84 6.26 10.21
CA SER A 195 1.42 7.66 10.26
C SER A 195 2.32 8.49 11.13
#